data_AF-A0A060C210-F1
#
_entry.id   AF-A0A060C210-F1
#
_cell.length_a   1.000
_cell.length_b   1.000
_cell.length_c   1.000
_cell.angle_alpha   90.00
_cell.angle_beta   90.00
_cell.angle_gamma   90.00
#
_symmetry.space_group_name_H-M   'P 1'
#
loop_
_entity.id
_entity.type
_entity.pdbx_description
1 polymer ?
#
loop_
_entity_poly.entity_id
_entity_poly.type
_entity_poly.pdbx_seq_one_letter_code
_entity_poly.pdbx_strand_id
1 'polypeptide(L)'
;YEAYLNGHKIGDQVLAPTPTDYSKTVPYNTLDVTSYLNKGENTIGVILGNGRFFSMRIPWFRTFGLPQLLSQLEVTYKDDTKDTFVSDESWKVTLDGPLGVNNEFDGEEYDARKEWRDGARTTLTMRHGIRLS
;
A
#
# COMPACT_ATOMS: atom_id res chain seq x y z
N TYR A 1 2.05 6.59 1.43
CA TYR A 1 1.78 5.16 1.67
C TYR A 1 3.10 4.40 1.60
N GLU A 2 3.17 3.18 2.10
CA GLU A 2 4.29 2.27 1.80
C GLU A 2 3.74 0.97 1.21
N ALA A 3 4.23 0.58 0.03
CA ALA A 3 3.79 -0.63 -0.66
C ALA A 3 4.88 -1.71 -0.60
N TYR A 4 4.42 -2.96 -0.54
CA TYR A 4 5.27 -4.14 -0.44
C TYR A 4 4.74 -5.23 -1.39
N LEU A 5 5.65 -5.91 -2.07
CA LEU A 5 5.34 -7.10 -2.89
C LEU A 5 6.25 -8.23 -2.45
N ASN A 6 5.65 -9.36 -2.06
CA ASN A 6 6.34 -10.55 -1.57
C ASN A 6 7.33 -10.23 -0.42
N GLY A 7 6.95 -9.29 0.46
CA GLY A 7 7.77 -8.86 1.59
C GLY A 7 8.84 -7.79 1.26
N HIS A 8 9.08 -7.50 -0.01
CA HIS A 8 10.02 -6.46 -0.44
C HIS A 8 9.33 -5.11 -0.54
N LYS A 9 9.96 -4.05 -0.03
CA LYS A 9 9.47 -2.68 -0.18
C LYS A 9 9.54 -2.28 -1.65
N ILE A 10 8.45 -1.74 -2.18
CA ILE A 10 8.36 -1.27 -3.57
C ILE A 10 8.68 0.23 -3.59
N GLY A 11 9.67 0.60 -4.39
CA GLY A 11 10.14 1.97 -4.50
C GLY A 11 10.93 2.44 -3.28
N ASP A 12 11.57 3.60 -3.43
CA ASP A 12 12.35 4.30 -2.40
C ASP A 12 11.71 5.64 -1.99
N GLN A 13 10.51 5.91 -2.49
CA GLN A 13 9.82 7.18 -2.27
C GLN A 13 9.39 7.30 -0.81
N VAL A 14 9.77 8.42 -0.19
CA VAL A 14 9.35 8.80 1.16
C VAL A 14 8.39 9.99 1.05
N LEU A 15 7.29 9.99 1.83
CA LEU A 15 6.22 11.00 1.78
C LEU A 15 5.51 11.17 0.42
N ALA A 16 5.53 10.14 -0.42
CA ALA A 16 4.76 10.14 -1.66
C ALA A 16 3.31 9.63 -1.45
N PRO A 17 2.34 10.17 -2.22
CA PRO A 17 2.46 11.31 -3.14
C PRO A 17 2.46 12.67 -2.43
N THR A 18 3.01 13.71 -3.08
CA THR A 18 3.05 15.09 -2.56
C THR A 18 1.65 15.60 -2.19
N PRO A 19 1.47 16.31 -1.06
CA PRO A 19 0.18 16.88 -0.69
C PRO A 19 -0.38 17.86 -1.72
N THR A 20 -1.66 17.71 -2.02
CA THR A 20 -2.44 18.55 -2.95
C THR A 20 -3.79 18.91 -2.32
N ASP A 21 -4.59 19.73 -2.99
CA ASP A 21 -6.03 19.78 -2.73
C ASP A 21 -6.66 18.49 -3.25
N TYR A 22 -6.81 17.50 -2.36
CA TYR A 22 -7.32 16.17 -2.70
C TYR A 22 -8.77 16.18 -3.18
N SER A 23 -9.51 17.29 -3.04
CA SER A 23 -10.84 17.43 -3.66
C SER A 23 -10.79 17.72 -5.16
N LYS A 24 -9.61 18.07 -5.69
CA LYS A 24 -9.39 18.39 -7.11
C LYS A 24 -8.44 17.40 -7.77
N THR A 25 -7.40 16.96 -7.07
CA THR A 25 -6.34 16.14 -7.66
C THR A 25 -5.71 15.24 -6.62
N VAL A 26 -5.62 13.95 -6.93
CA VAL A 26 -4.90 12.94 -6.15
C VAL A 26 -3.80 12.37 -7.03
N PRO A 27 -2.51 12.65 -6.77
CA PRO A 27 -1.42 12.07 -7.55
C PRO A 27 -1.29 10.58 -7.27
N TYR A 28 -0.83 9.82 -8.27
CA TYR A 28 -0.47 8.41 -8.13
C TYR A 28 0.95 8.19 -8.64
N ASN A 29 1.57 7.07 -8.22
CA ASN A 29 2.88 6.66 -8.70
C ASN A 29 2.75 5.39 -9.55
N THR A 30 3.56 5.31 -10.60
CA THR A 30 3.77 4.07 -11.37
C THR A 30 5.17 3.55 -11.06
N LEU A 31 5.25 2.27 -10.72
CA LEU A 31 6.48 1.62 -10.29
C LEU A 31 6.65 0.32 -11.09
N ASP A 32 7.84 0.08 -11.63
CA ASP A 32 8.18 -1.23 -12.19
C ASP A 32 8.45 -2.21 -11.05
N VAL A 33 7.67 -3.28 -11.03
CA VAL A 33 7.74 -4.32 -10.00
C VAL A 33 8.13 -5.70 -10.55
N THR A 34 8.57 -5.77 -11.81
CA THR A 34 8.82 -7.02 -12.53
C THR A 34 9.76 -7.95 -11.76
N SER A 35 10.82 -7.42 -11.16
CA SER A 35 11.82 -8.19 -10.40
C SER A 35 11.35 -8.72 -9.05
N TYR A 36 10.20 -8.25 -8.55
CA TYR A 36 9.64 -8.66 -7.26
C TYR A 36 8.60 -9.78 -7.37
N LEU A 37 8.16 -10.10 -8.60
CA LEU A 37 7.14 -11.13 -8.84
C LEU A 37 7.73 -12.54 -8.72
N ASN A 38 6.99 -13.41 -8.04
CA ASN A 38 7.29 -14.84 -7.95
C ASN A 38 6.46 -15.64 -8.96
N LYS A 39 6.98 -16.80 -9.36
CA LYS A 39 6.16 -17.83 -9.99
C LYS A 39 5.17 -18.37 -8.96
N GLY A 40 3.88 -18.48 -9.34
CA GLY A 40 2.83 -18.95 -8.44
C GLY A 40 2.25 -17.84 -7.57
N GLU A 41 2.16 -18.08 -6.27
CA GLU A 41 1.51 -17.17 -5.33
C GLU A 41 2.33 -15.89 -5.12
N ASN A 42 1.61 -14.77 -5.10
CA ASN A 42 2.16 -13.45 -4.82
C ASN A 42 1.29 -12.75 -3.76
N THR A 43 1.91 -11.91 -2.95
CA THR A 43 1.23 -11.11 -1.92
C THR A 43 1.63 -9.64 -2.03
N ILE A 44 0.63 -8.79 -2.19
CA ILE A 44 0.78 -7.33 -2.10
C ILE A 44 0.28 -6.85 -0.74
N GLY A 45 1.00 -5.92 -0.12
CA GLY A 45 0.61 -5.28 1.13
C GLY A 45 0.87 -3.79 1.07
N VAL A 46 -0.02 -2.98 1.63
CA VAL A 46 0.13 -1.53 1.67
C VAL A 46 -0.14 -1.02 3.08
N ILE A 47 0.74 -0.17 3.58
CA ILE A 47 0.58 0.59 4.81
C ILE A 47 0.13 2.00 4.43
N LEU A 48 -1.01 2.42 4.97
CA LEU A 48 -1.52 3.78 4.82
C LEU A 48 -1.17 4.59 6.07
N GLY A 49 -0.57 5.76 5.86
CA GLY A 49 -0.41 6.76 6.91
C GLY A 49 -1.43 7.89 6.75
N ASN A 50 -1.71 8.61 7.84
CA ASN A 50 -2.65 9.75 7.82
C ASN A 50 -2.27 10.85 6.81
N GLY A 51 -1.00 11.24 6.82
CA GLY A 51 -0.49 12.34 5.98
C GLY A 51 -1.31 13.62 6.13
N ARG A 52 -1.42 14.40 5.04
CA ARG A 52 -2.26 15.61 4.96
C ARG A 52 -3.73 15.31 4.61
N PHE A 53 -4.06 14.05 4.30
CA PHE A 53 -5.41 13.64 3.95
C PHE A 53 -6.33 13.64 5.18
N PHE A 54 -5.77 13.23 6.34
CA PHE A 54 -6.42 13.28 7.63
C PHE A 54 -5.61 14.14 8.62
N SER A 55 -6.01 15.40 8.82
CA SER A 55 -5.33 16.32 9.73
C SER A 55 -5.96 16.26 11.13
N MET A 56 -5.19 15.85 12.13
CA MET A 56 -5.68 15.71 13.52
C MET A 56 -5.41 16.92 14.41
N ARG A 57 -4.39 17.74 14.10
CA ARG A 57 -3.84 18.71 15.07
C ARG A 57 -4.18 20.17 14.80
N ILE A 58 -4.45 20.55 13.54
CA ILE A 58 -4.73 21.95 13.20
C ILE A 58 -6.22 22.10 12.83
N PRO A 59 -7.05 22.74 13.67
CA PRO A 59 -8.50 22.82 13.47
C PRO A 59 -8.94 23.45 12.13
N TRP A 60 -8.07 24.26 11.53
CA TRP A 60 -8.33 24.98 10.28
C TRP A 60 -7.85 24.25 9.03
N PHE A 61 -7.14 23.12 9.18
CA PHE A 61 -6.76 22.29 8.04
C PHE A 61 -7.93 21.38 7.65
N ARG A 62 -8.17 21.32 6.35
CA ARG A 62 -9.22 20.47 5.80
C ARG A 62 -8.83 19.00 5.94
N THR A 63 -9.74 18.21 6.48
CA THR A 63 -9.71 16.75 6.45
C THR A 63 -10.58 16.25 5.30
N PHE A 64 -10.06 15.28 4.53
CA PHE A 64 -10.71 14.75 3.34
C PHE A 64 -11.35 13.37 3.56
N GLY A 65 -11.11 12.76 4.73
CA GLY A 65 -11.65 11.47 5.13
C GLY A 65 -10.62 10.66 5.92
N LEU A 66 -10.93 9.39 6.19
CA LEU A 66 -9.93 8.42 6.66
C LEU A 66 -8.99 8.06 5.49
N PRO A 67 -7.74 7.61 5.75
CA PRO A 67 -6.84 7.15 4.69
C PRO A 67 -7.48 6.07 3.81
N GLN A 68 -7.33 6.22 2.49
CA GLN A 68 -7.90 5.33 1.48
C GLN A 68 -6.80 4.84 0.52
N LEU A 69 -7.02 3.68 -0.10
CA LEU A 69 -6.12 3.09 -1.09
C LEU A 69 -6.81 3.01 -2.45
N LEU A 70 -6.09 3.42 -3.48
CA LEU A 70 -6.34 3.05 -4.87
C LEU A 70 -5.07 2.39 -5.40
N SER A 71 -5.15 1.13 -5.80
CA SER A 71 -4.01 0.35 -6.29
C SER A 71 -4.41 -0.47 -7.51
N GLN A 72 -3.49 -0.59 -8.47
CA GLN A 72 -3.61 -1.44 -9.64
C GLN A 72 -2.24 -2.03 -9.97
N LEU A 73 -2.17 -3.36 -10.07
CA LEU A 73 -1.03 -4.11 -10.58
C LEU A 73 -1.39 -4.66 -11.95
N GLU A 74 -0.59 -4.32 -12.96
CA GLU A 74 -0.71 -4.88 -14.31
C GLU A 74 0.46 -5.82 -14.56
N VAL A 75 0.15 -7.05 -14.97
CA VAL A 75 1.14 -8.06 -15.34
C VAL A 75 0.98 -8.35 -16.82
N THR A 76 2.06 -8.18 -17.58
CA THR A 76 2.15 -8.66 -18.97
C THR A 76 3.03 -9.89 -19.00
N TYR A 77 2.49 -10.99 -19.51
CA TYR A 77 3.18 -12.27 -19.60
C TYR A 77 4.00 -12.36 -20.90
N LYS A 78 4.85 -13.39 -20.99
CA LYS A 78 5.73 -13.59 -22.15
C LYS A 78 4.98 -13.93 -23.44
N ASP A 79 3.74 -14.40 -23.33
CA ASP A 79 2.84 -14.68 -24.45
C ASP A 79 1.93 -13.49 -24.78
N ASP A 80 2.29 -12.29 -24.29
CA ASP A 80 1.56 -11.03 -24.42
C ASP A 80 0.17 -10.99 -23.76
N THR A 81 -0.23 -12.04 -23.05
CA THR A 81 -1.45 -12.01 -22.23
C THR A 81 -1.26 -11.07 -21.03
N LYS A 82 -2.38 -10.59 -20.46
CA LYS A 82 -2.36 -9.62 -19.37
C LYS A 82 -3.33 -9.98 -18.26
N ASP A 83 -2.89 -9.77 -17.03
CA ASP A 83 -3.75 -9.74 -15.85
C ASP A 83 -3.69 -8.38 -15.17
N THR A 84 -4.83 -7.98 -14.59
CA THR A 84 -4.95 -6.76 -13.81
C THR A 84 -5.52 -7.10 -12.43
N PHE A 85 -4.83 -6.65 -11.38
CA PHE A 85 -5.24 -6.83 -10.00
C PHE A 85 -5.46 -5.47 -9.34
N VAL A 86 -6.67 -5.20 -8.88
CA VAL A 86 -7.07 -3.90 -8.33
C VAL A 86 -7.34 -3.97 -6.82
N SER A 87 -7.23 -2.83 -6.14
CA SER A 87 -7.78 -2.66 -4.79
C SER A 87 -9.30 -2.71 -4.84
N ASP A 88 -9.90 -3.65 -4.10
CA ASP A 88 -11.35 -3.83 -4.01
C ASP A 88 -11.75 -4.38 -2.62
N GLU A 89 -13.03 -4.74 -2.46
CA GLU A 89 -13.58 -5.24 -1.19
C GLU A 89 -13.07 -6.63 -0.77
N SER A 90 -12.34 -7.33 -1.64
CA SER A 90 -11.70 -8.61 -1.29
C SER A 90 -10.43 -8.43 -0.44
N TRP A 91 -9.90 -7.20 -0.38
CA TRP A 91 -8.74 -6.88 0.41
C TRP A 91 -9.06 -6.95 1.91
N LYS A 92 -8.19 -7.63 2.65
CA LYS A 92 -8.25 -7.65 4.11
C LYS A 92 -7.67 -6.34 4.65
N VAL A 93 -8.21 -5.86 5.76
CA VAL A 93 -7.71 -4.65 6.42
C VAL A 93 -7.59 -4.93 7.92
N THR A 94 -6.54 -4.40 8.52
CA THR A 94 -6.34 -4.44 9.97
C THR A 94 -5.85 -3.09 10.47
N LEU A 95 -6.35 -2.69 11.64
CA LEU A 95 -5.86 -1.54 12.40
C LEU A 95 -4.86 -1.96 13.48
N ASP A 96 -4.64 -3.27 13.66
CA ASP A 96 -3.74 -3.84 14.65
C ASP A 96 -2.38 -4.18 14.02
N GLY A 97 -1.76 -3.16 13.41
CA GLY A 97 -0.40 -3.21 12.87
C GLY A 97 0.63 -2.63 13.83
N PRO A 98 1.93 -2.70 13.49
CA PRO A 98 2.99 -2.08 14.28
C PRO A 98 2.96 -0.55 14.22
N LEU A 99 2.33 0.02 13.20
CA LEU A 99 2.09 1.45 13.09
C LEU A 99 0.84 1.83 13.91
N GLY A 100 1.03 2.60 14.99
CA GLY A 100 -0.05 3.14 15.81
C GLY A 100 -0.53 4.50 15.33
N VAL A 101 -0.28 5.54 16.13
CA VAL A 101 -0.57 6.92 15.77
C VAL A 101 0.56 7.47 14.90
N ASN A 102 0.22 8.08 13.77
CA ASN A 102 1.19 8.79 12.95
C ASN A 102 0.67 10.15 12.49
N ASN A 103 1.47 11.19 12.68
CA ASN A 103 1.18 12.55 12.23
C ASN A 103 2.48 13.31 11.95
N GLU A 104 2.49 14.15 10.92
CA GLU A 104 3.63 15.00 10.56
C GLU A 104 4.10 15.95 11.68
N PHE A 105 3.23 16.26 12.65
CA PHE A 105 3.51 17.17 13.76
C PHE A 105 3.94 16.46 15.05
N ASP A 106 3.47 15.23 15.28
CA ASP A 106 3.65 14.50 16.54
C ASP A 106 4.56 13.27 16.40
N GLY A 107 4.98 12.96 15.17
CA GLY A 107 5.79 11.80 14.86
C GLY A 107 4.96 10.53 14.69
N GLU A 108 5.60 9.39 14.93
CA GLU A 108 5.03 8.07 14.72
C GLU A 108 5.27 7.20 15.95
N GLU A 109 4.22 6.53 16.43
CA GLU A 109 4.33 5.47 17.42
C GLU A 109 4.42 4.12 16.72
N TYR A 110 5.52 3.40 16.98
CA TYR A 110 5.78 2.09 16.40
C TYR A 110 5.95 1.02 17.49
N ASP A 111 5.11 -0.03 17.45
CA ASP A 111 5.22 -1.19 18.33
C ASP A 111 5.79 -2.39 17.58
N ALA A 112 7.11 -2.59 17.70
CA ALA A 112 7.83 -3.68 17.06
C ALA A 112 7.35 -5.08 17.50
N ARG A 113 6.61 -5.22 18.61
CA ARG A 113 6.04 -6.52 19.03
C ARG A 113 4.86 -6.94 18.16
N LYS A 114 4.24 -5.98 17.48
CA LYS A 114 3.17 -6.20 16.51
C LYS A 114 3.71 -6.34 15.08
N GLU A 115 5.03 -6.32 14.91
CA GLU A 115 5.62 -6.69 13.62
C GLU A 115 5.22 -8.12 13.27
N TRP A 116 4.68 -8.25 12.07
CA TRP A 116 4.34 -9.54 11.52
C TRP A 116 5.61 -10.30 11.15
N ARG A 117 5.96 -11.28 11.99
CA ARG A 117 7.03 -12.25 11.72
C ARG A 117 6.56 -13.19 10.61
N ASP A 118 7.39 -13.36 9.59
CA ASP A 118 7.15 -14.20 8.39
C ASP A 118 5.99 -13.76 7.48
N GLY A 119 6.08 -12.56 6.93
CA GLY A 119 5.32 -12.19 5.72
C GLY A 119 3.83 -11.91 5.93
N ALA A 120 3.34 -11.88 7.17
CA ALA A 120 1.95 -11.52 7.46
C ALA A 120 1.68 -10.00 7.39
N ARG A 121 2.24 -9.28 6.42
CA ARG A 121 1.76 -7.93 6.07
C ARG A 121 0.46 -8.09 5.32
N THR A 122 -0.68 -7.70 5.92
CA THR A 122 -2.03 -7.80 5.34
C THR A 122 -2.11 -8.84 4.23
N THR A 123 -2.12 -10.11 4.62
CA THR A 123 -1.91 -11.20 3.66
C THR A 123 -3.10 -11.31 2.73
N LEU A 124 -2.94 -10.79 1.52
CA LEU A 124 -3.63 -11.36 0.38
C LEU A 124 -2.84 -12.59 -0.06
N THR A 125 -3.26 -13.76 0.39
CA THR A 125 -2.90 -15.00 -0.28
C THR A 125 -3.73 -15.05 -1.55
N MET A 126 -3.20 -14.52 -2.67
CA MET A 126 -3.79 -14.83 -3.97
C MET A 126 -3.41 -16.27 -4.31
N ARG A 127 -4.35 -17.20 -4.04
CA ARG A 127 -4.30 -18.57 -4.57
C ARG A 127 -4.70 -18.57 -6.03
N HIS A 128 -3.91 -17.94 -6.89
CA HIS A 128 -3.95 -18.24 -8.32
C HIS A 128 -2.52 -18.54 -8.75
N GLY A 129 -2.26 -19.82 -8.97
CA GLY A 129 -0.96 -20.27 -9.45
C GLY A 129 -0.71 -19.65 -10.81
N ILE A 130 0.18 -18.66 -10.86
CA ILE A 130 0.77 -18.20 -12.11
C ILE A 130 1.56 -19.39 -12.68
N ARG A 131 0.92 -20.14 -13.58
CA ARG A 131 1.60 -21.13 -14.42
C ARG A 131 2.35 -20.36 -15.50
N LEU A 132 3.59 -19.97 -15.20
CA LEU A 132 4.55 -19.70 -16.26
C LEU A 132 4.94 -21.05 -16.86
N SER A 133 4.44 -21.34 -18.07
CA SER A 133 4.96 -22.43 -18.91
C SER A 133 6.41 -22.18 -19.33
#